data_AF-A0A7X9S7Q8-F1
#
_entry.id   AF-A0A7X9S7Q8-F1
#
_cell.length_a   1.000
_cell.length_b   1.000
_cell.length_c   1.000
_cell.angle_alpha   90.00
_cell.angle_beta   90.00
_cell.angle_gamma   90.00
#
_symmetry.space_group_name_H-M   'P 1'
#
loop_
_entity.id
_entity.type
_entity.pdbx_description
1 polymer ?
#
loop_
_entity_poly.entity_id
_entity_poly.type
_entity_poly.pdbx_seq_one_letter_code
_entity_poly.pdbx_strand_id
1 'polypeptide(L)'
;MEEVSRININRFENRVLDKEYKELFGAYIPKLDEKISQIVINKEDDGLAMYITSIHKIYKIHSNEISEASKDSVQDASASKGLPNGKLKIEFKSGEKWILDDVIFGRTYDFVQDVKPKVINMASYDNTIRGEFPQLLDPDHAEEVDRLRRWMQDGHISHYEFDDANPCYPKAGK
;
A
#
# COMPACT_ATOMS: atom_id res chain seq x y z
N MET A 1 9.35 -19.69 -7.27
CA MET A 1 7.89 -19.87 -7.03
C MET A 1 7.63 -20.44 -5.64
N GLU A 2 8.18 -21.59 -5.26
CA GLU A 2 7.94 -22.20 -3.93
C GLU A 2 8.26 -21.28 -2.74
N GLU A 3 9.34 -20.51 -2.82
CA GLU A 3 9.73 -19.57 -1.75
C GLU A 3 8.72 -18.42 -1.58
N VAL A 4 8.23 -17.86 -2.69
CA VAL A 4 7.21 -16.78 -2.69
C VAL A 4 5.89 -17.30 -2.12
N SER A 5 5.47 -18.50 -2.54
CA SER A 5 4.26 -19.14 -2.01
C SER A 5 4.34 -19.36 -0.49
N ARG A 6 5.49 -19.82 0.04
CA ARG A 6 5.68 -19.99 1.50
C ARG A 6 5.65 -18.66 2.25
N ILE A 7 6.30 -17.62 1.71
CA ILE A 7 6.27 -16.27 2.29
C ILE A 7 4.85 -15.72 2.33
N ASN A 8 4.08 -15.91 1.25
CA ASN A 8 2.71 -15.45 1.15
C ASN A 8 1.79 -16.16 2.14
N ILE A 9 1.91 -17.48 2.29
CA ILE A 9 1.16 -18.25 3.30
C ILE A 9 1.46 -17.72 4.71
N ASN A 10 2.74 -17.59 5.08
CA ASN A 10 3.12 -17.08 6.40
C ASN A 10 2.58 -15.66 6.65
N ARG A 11 2.65 -14.78 5.64
CA ARG A 11 2.12 -13.41 5.75
C ARG A 11 0.61 -13.39 5.90
N PHE A 12 -0.09 -14.22 5.15
CA PHE A 12 -1.54 -14.33 5.21
C PHE A 12 -1.99 -14.86 6.57
N GLU A 13 -1.40 -15.96 7.05
CA GLU A 13 -1.76 -16.58 8.33
C GLU A 13 -1.50 -15.69 9.54
N ASN A 14 -0.45 -14.86 9.48
CA ASN A 14 -0.11 -13.90 10.55
C ASN A 14 -1.03 -12.67 10.55
N ARG A 15 -1.57 -12.28 9.40
CA ARG A 15 -2.37 -11.05 9.27
C ARG A 15 -3.85 -11.31 9.41
N VAL A 16 -4.35 -12.35 8.74
CA VAL A 16 -5.74 -12.78 8.81
C VAL A 16 -5.82 -13.75 9.97
N LEU A 17 -6.40 -13.35 11.11
CA LEU A 17 -6.53 -14.24 12.28
C LEU A 17 -7.81 -15.07 12.24
N ASP A 18 -8.82 -14.59 11.51
CA ASP A 18 -10.10 -15.26 11.38
C ASP A 18 -9.96 -16.59 10.63
N LYS A 19 -10.50 -17.67 11.21
CA LYS A 19 -10.43 -19.02 10.64
C LYS A 19 -11.29 -19.14 9.39
N GLU A 20 -12.45 -18.48 9.34
CA GLU A 20 -13.35 -18.57 8.20
C GLU A 20 -12.68 -17.98 6.95
N TYR A 21 -12.00 -16.83 7.10
CA TYR A 21 -11.27 -16.21 6.00
C TYR A 21 -10.06 -17.06 5.57
N LYS A 22 -9.40 -17.75 6.50
CA LYS A 22 -8.31 -18.68 6.16
C LYS A 22 -8.81 -19.86 5.34
N GLU A 23 -9.94 -20.45 5.71
CA GLU A 23 -10.53 -21.58 4.99
C GLU A 23 -11.02 -21.17 3.59
N LEU A 24 -11.64 -19.99 3.48
CA LEU A 24 -12.14 -19.47 2.20
C LEU A 24 -11.02 -19.09 1.22
N PHE A 25 -9.99 -18.39 1.70
CA PHE A 25 -9.01 -17.77 0.81
C PHE A 25 -7.63 -18.45 0.79
N GLY A 26 -7.31 -19.29 1.78
CA GLY A 26 -5.97 -19.84 1.98
C GLY A 26 -5.42 -20.63 0.77
N ALA A 27 -6.29 -21.31 0.02
CA ALA A 27 -5.90 -22.08 -1.17
C ALA A 27 -5.47 -21.19 -2.36
N TYR A 28 -5.81 -19.90 -2.37
CA TYR A 28 -5.50 -18.97 -3.45
C TYR A 28 -4.20 -18.20 -3.20
N ILE A 29 -3.84 -17.98 -1.94
CA ILE A 29 -2.61 -17.30 -1.51
C ILE A 29 -1.32 -17.87 -2.14
N PRO A 30 -1.09 -19.19 -2.20
CA PRO A 30 0.13 -19.73 -2.81
C PRO A 30 0.16 -19.60 -4.34
N LYS A 31 -0.99 -19.33 -4.99
CA LYS A 31 -1.11 -19.16 -6.45
C LYS A 31 -0.67 -17.76 -6.90
N LEU A 32 -0.50 -16.82 -5.97
CA LEU A 32 -0.02 -15.47 -6.26
C LEU A 32 1.48 -15.49 -6.56
N ASP A 33 1.85 -14.92 -7.70
CA ASP A 33 3.22 -14.89 -8.21
C ASP A 33 4.10 -13.83 -7.53
N GLU A 34 3.49 -12.84 -6.87
CA GLU A 34 4.20 -11.80 -6.15
C GLU A 34 3.93 -11.76 -4.64
N LYS A 35 4.79 -11.04 -3.92
CA LYS A 35 4.76 -10.94 -2.47
C LYS A 35 3.66 -10.00 -1.98
N ILE A 36 2.77 -10.52 -1.14
CA ILE A 36 1.63 -9.76 -0.59
C ILE A 36 2.08 -8.54 0.22
N SER A 37 1.57 -7.35 -0.12
CA SER A 37 1.79 -6.08 0.56
C SER A 37 0.63 -5.73 1.50
N GLN A 38 -0.61 -5.63 0.99
CA GLN A 38 -1.82 -5.34 1.78
C GLN A 38 -2.95 -6.31 1.43
N ILE A 39 -3.87 -6.52 2.38
CA ILE A 39 -5.05 -7.39 2.23
C ILE A 39 -6.27 -6.65 2.76
N VAL A 40 -7.35 -6.68 2.00
CA VAL A 40 -8.67 -6.16 2.34
C VAL A 40 -9.73 -7.22 2.00
N ILE A 41 -10.75 -7.39 2.83
CA ILE A 41 -11.91 -8.25 2.53
C ILE A 41 -13.16 -7.38 2.54
N ASN A 42 -13.91 -7.47 1.45
CA ASN A 42 -15.16 -6.78 1.22
C ASN A 42 -16.31 -7.79 1.25
N LYS A 43 -17.43 -7.39 1.84
CA LYS A 43 -18.69 -8.11 1.71
C LYS A 43 -19.39 -7.62 0.44
N GLU A 44 -19.58 -8.52 -0.51
CA GLU A 44 -20.37 -8.31 -1.73
C GLU A 44 -21.73 -9.02 -1.57
N ASP A 45 -22.70 -8.71 -2.45
CA ASP A 45 -24.04 -9.29 -2.38
C ASP A 45 -24.02 -10.82 -2.53
N ASP A 46 -23.09 -11.34 -3.34
CA ASP A 46 -22.93 -12.77 -3.64
C ASP A 46 -21.86 -13.47 -2.78
N GLY A 47 -21.30 -12.80 -1.77
CA GLY A 47 -20.35 -13.42 -0.83
C GLY A 47 -19.22 -12.51 -0.37
N LEU A 48 -18.07 -13.10 -0.07
CA LEU A 48 -16.87 -12.36 0.35
C LEU A 48 -15.88 -12.27 -0.81
N ALA A 49 -15.38 -11.06 -1.05
CA ALA A 49 -14.30 -10.80 -1.99
C ALA A 49 -13.06 -10.36 -1.24
N MET A 50 -11.92 -10.98 -1.53
CA MET A 50 -10.63 -10.58 -1.00
C MET A 50 -9.84 -9.82 -2.05
N TYR A 51 -9.31 -8.67 -1.65
CA TYR A 51 -8.48 -7.80 -2.46
C TYR A 51 -7.07 -7.79 -1.89
N ILE A 52 -6.08 -7.97 -2.74
CA ILE A 52 -4.68 -8.07 -2.36
C ILE A 52 -3.86 -7.12 -3.22
N THR A 53 -2.90 -6.46 -2.61
CA THR A 53 -1.89 -5.70 -3.34
C THR A 53 -0.53 -6.35 -3.24
N SER A 54 0.28 -6.15 -4.27
CA SER A 54 1.70 -6.52 -4.33
C SER A 54 2.52 -5.33 -4.85
N ILE A 55 3.81 -5.51 -5.12
CA ILE A 55 4.68 -4.47 -5.67
C ILE A 55 4.13 -3.93 -6.99
N HIS A 56 3.73 -4.80 -7.93
CA HIS A 56 3.29 -4.37 -9.27
C HIS A 56 1.82 -4.69 -9.55
N LYS A 57 1.21 -5.60 -8.80
CA LYS A 57 -0.14 -6.12 -9.10
C LYS A 57 -1.16 -5.83 -8.00
N ILE A 58 -2.43 -5.87 -8.41
CA ILE A 58 -3.60 -5.88 -7.55
C ILE A 58 -4.41 -7.12 -7.95
N TYR A 59 -4.80 -7.92 -6.97
CA TYR A 59 -5.59 -9.12 -7.18
C TYR A 59 -6.95 -8.96 -6.52
N LYS A 60 -8.00 -9.46 -7.18
CA LYS A 60 -9.33 -9.71 -6.62
C LYS A 60 -9.55 -11.21 -6.62
N ILE A 61 -9.94 -11.76 -5.47
CA ILE A 61 -10.33 -13.17 -5.31
C ILE A 61 -11.80 -13.21 -4.92
N HIS A 62 -12.64 -13.72 -5.81
CA HIS A 62 -14.10 -13.80 -5.62
C HIS A 62 -14.64 -15.04 -6.33
N SER A 63 -15.58 -15.75 -5.71
CA SER A 63 -16.23 -16.96 -6.28
C SER A 63 -15.28 -17.97 -6.94
N ASN A 64 -14.15 -18.24 -6.28
CA ASN A 64 -13.08 -19.15 -6.73
C ASN A 64 -12.26 -18.70 -7.96
N GLU A 65 -12.45 -17.47 -8.42
CA GLU A 65 -11.66 -16.86 -9.49
C GLU A 65 -10.66 -15.84 -8.93
N ILE A 66 -9.48 -15.77 -9.56
CA ILE A 66 -8.48 -14.75 -9.30
C ILE A 66 -8.46 -13.83 -10.50
N SER A 67 -8.87 -12.58 -10.33
CA SER A 67 -8.67 -11.51 -11.29
C SER A 67 -7.42 -10.72 -10.92
N GLU A 68 -6.59 -10.37 -11.89
CA GLU A 68 -5.40 -9.55 -11.67
C GLU A 68 -5.43 -8.28 -12.52
N ALA A 69 -4.91 -7.20 -11.95
CA ALA A 69 -4.69 -5.93 -12.63
C ALA A 69 -3.30 -5.38 -12.29
N SER A 70 -2.64 -4.75 -13.26
CA SER A 70 -1.39 -4.04 -13.02
C SER A 70 -1.66 -2.73 -12.25
N LYS A 71 -0.81 -2.37 -11.30
CA LYS A 71 -0.89 -1.05 -10.64
C LYS A 71 -0.70 0.10 -11.62
N ASP A 72 0.04 -0.11 -12.70
CA ASP A 72 0.23 0.90 -13.75
C ASP A 72 -1.05 1.18 -14.54
N SER A 73 -2.03 0.28 -14.50
CA SER A 73 -3.33 0.50 -15.12
C SER A 73 -4.28 1.29 -14.21
N VAL A 74 -3.90 1.61 -12.97
CA VAL A 74 -4.72 2.42 -12.07
C VAL A 74 -4.66 3.89 -12.49
N GLN A 75 -5.82 4.51 -12.63
CA GLN A 75 -5.99 5.92 -12.91
C GLN A 75 -6.27 6.72 -11.63
N ASP A 76 -7.11 6.19 -10.75
CA ASP A 76 -7.41 6.80 -9.46
C ASP A 76 -7.72 5.73 -8.40
N ALA A 77 -7.40 6.05 -7.15
CA ALA A 77 -7.74 5.21 -6.01
C ALA A 77 -8.09 6.09 -4.81
N SER A 78 -9.27 5.86 -4.23
CA SER A 78 -9.78 6.65 -3.11
C SER A 78 -10.43 5.76 -2.06
N ALA A 79 -10.37 6.22 -0.81
CA ALA A 79 -11.11 5.64 0.29
C ALA A 79 -11.85 6.76 1.03
N SER A 80 -13.07 6.49 1.48
CA SER A 80 -13.84 7.47 2.26
C SER A 80 -13.99 7.11 3.74
N LYS A 81 -13.79 5.84 4.10
CA LYS A 81 -13.92 5.34 5.48
C LYS A 81 -12.94 4.20 5.76
N GLY A 82 -12.51 4.09 7.02
CA GLY A 82 -11.62 3.03 7.54
C GLY A 82 -12.35 1.74 7.85
N LEU A 83 -11.64 0.77 8.43
CA LEU A 83 -12.22 -0.49 8.89
C LEU A 83 -12.88 -0.35 10.28
N PRO A 84 -14.02 -1.02 10.55
CA PRO A 84 -14.91 -1.74 9.61
C PRO A 84 -15.89 -0.80 8.87
N ASN A 85 -16.46 -1.31 7.77
CA ASN A 85 -17.42 -0.63 6.89
C ASN A 85 -16.79 0.55 6.12
N GLY A 86 -15.54 0.34 5.71
CA GLY A 86 -14.80 1.25 4.85
C GLY A 86 -15.29 1.17 3.42
N LYS A 87 -15.20 2.28 2.69
CA LYS A 87 -15.44 2.28 1.23
C LYS A 87 -14.16 2.58 0.50
N LEU A 88 -13.87 1.77 -0.51
CA LEU A 88 -12.70 1.87 -1.36
C LEU A 88 -13.13 1.81 -2.83
N LYS A 89 -12.59 2.71 -3.64
CA LYS A 89 -12.83 2.77 -5.08
C LYS A 89 -11.49 2.78 -5.80
N ILE A 90 -11.34 1.90 -6.77
CA ILE A 90 -10.21 1.85 -7.72
C ILE A 90 -10.79 2.05 -9.11
N GLU A 91 -10.25 3.01 -9.84
CA GLU A 91 -10.61 3.31 -11.22
C GLU A 91 -9.39 3.02 -12.10
N PHE A 92 -9.58 2.16 -13.10
CA PHE A 92 -8.53 1.78 -14.04
C PHE A 92 -8.61 2.62 -15.31
N LYS A 93 -7.47 2.78 -16.01
CA LYS A 93 -7.36 3.48 -17.30
C LYS A 93 -8.24 2.87 -18.40
N SER A 94 -8.64 1.60 -18.25
CA SER A 94 -9.61 0.92 -19.13
C SER A 94 -11.05 1.42 -18.95
N GLY A 95 -11.33 2.20 -17.89
CA GLY A 95 -12.67 2.59 -17.46
C GLY A 95 -13.33 1.60 -16.49
N GLU A 96 -12.71 0.44 -16.25
CA GLU A 96 -13.15 -0.52 -15.23
C GLU A 96 -13.04 0.09 -13.83
N LYS A 97 -14.00 -0.26 -12.96
CA LYS A 97 -14.08 0.25 -11.59
C LYS A 97 -14.28 -0.90 -10.62
N TRP A 98 -13.40 -0.99 -9.62
CA TRP A 98 -13.62 -1.85 -8.45
C TRP A 98 -14.14 -0.99 -7.31
N ILE A 99 -15.37 -1.27 -6.89
CA ILE A 99 -16.05 -0.56 -5.81
C ILE A 99 -16.27 -1.54 -4.68
N LEU A 100 -15.66 -1.27 -3.53
CA LEU A 100 -15.78 -2.04 -2.30
C LEU A 100 -16.53 -1.14 -1.31
N ASP A 101 -17.82 -1.42 -1.11
CA ASP A 101 -18.69 -0.57 -0.28
C ASP A 101 -18.80 -1.02 1.18
N ASP A 102 -18.40 -2.26 1.49
CA ASP A 102 -18.54 -2.87 2.81
C ASP A 102 -17.27 -3.66 3.21
N VAL A 103 -16.18 -2.91 3.43
CA VAL A 103 -14.91 -3.50 3.84
C VAL A 103 -14.98 -3.94 5.30
N ILE A 104 -15.00 -5.26 5.52
CA ILE A 104 -15.13 -5.91 6.84
C ILE A 104 -13.79 -6.36 7.44
N PHE A 105 -12.72 -6.43 6.62
CA PHE A 105 -11.36 -6.67 7.10
C PHE A 105 -10.30 -5.91 6.29
N GLY A 106 -9.19 -5.52 6.94
CA GLY A 106 -8.07 -4.80 6.32
C GLY A 106 -8.20 -3.26 6.33
N ARG A 107 -7.07 -2.55 6.36
CA ARG A 107 -7.05 -1.08 6.40
C ARG A 107 -7.19 -0.48 5.00
N THR A 108 -8.33 0.15 4.71
CA THR A 108 -8.60 0.81 3.43
C THR A 108 -7.59 1.91 3.10
N TYR A 109 -7.14 2.68 4.09
CA TYR A 109 -6.14 3.74 3.89
C TYR A 109 -4.81 3.18 3.37
N ASP A 110 -4.25 2.17 4.05
CA ASP A 110 -2.99 1.54 3.64
C ASP A 110 -3.09 0.92 2.25
N PHE A 111 -4.22 0.28 1.96
CA PHE A 111 -4.50 -0.30 0.65
C PHE A 111 -4.48 0.78 -0.44
N VAL A 112 -5.17 1.90 -0.23
CA VAL A 112 -5.18 3.01 -1.20
C VAL A 112 -3.79 3.61 -1.37
N GLN A 113 -3.03 3.83 -0.29
CA GLN A 113 -1.68 4.39 -0.40
C GLN A 113 -0.73 3.48 -1.20
N ASP A 114 -0.93 2.17 -1.11
CA ASP A 114 -0.14 1.19 -1.86
C ASP A 114 -0.55 1.12 -3.34
N VAL A 115 -1.81 1.41 -3.67
CA VAL A 115 -2.40 1.30 -5.02
C VAL A 115 -2.38 2.61 -5.80
N LYS A 116 -2.46 3.75 -5.12
CA LYS A 116 -2.60 5.06 -5.74
C LYS A 116 -1.48 5.27 -6.77
N PRO A 117 -1.82 5.71 -8.00
CA PRO A 117 -0.82 5.89 -9.04
C PRO A 117 0.20 6.92 -8.56
N LYS A 118 1.46 6.47 -8.48
CA LYS A 118 2.59 7.34 -8.16
C LYS A 118 2.91 8.14 -9.41
N VAL A 119 2.25 9.28 -9.58
CA VAL A 119 2.63 10.22 -10.63
C VAL A 119 3.95 10.85 -10.20
N ILE A 120 5.06 10.24 -10.62
CA ILE A 120 6.42 10.75 -10.36
C ILE A 120 6.56 12.20 -10.88
N ASN A 121 5.76 12.59 -11.88
CA ASN A 121 5.85 13.89 -12.57
C ASN A 121 4.75 14.92 -12.25
N MET A 122 3.94 14.73 -11.20
CA MET A 122 3.01 15.78 -10.72
C MET A 122 3.40 16.37 -9.36
N ALA A 123 4.58 16.02 -8.87
CA ALA A 123 5.28 16.98 -8.03
C ALA A 123 5.85 18.05 -8.97
N SER A 124 4.99 18.98 -9.39
CA SER A 124 5.44 20.30 -9.82
C SER A 124 6.17 20.92 -8.63
N TYR A 125 7.45 20.57 -8.43
CA TYR A 125 8.35 21.21 -7.49
C TYR A 125 8.73 22.63 -7.94
N ASP A 126 7.80 23.32 -8.61
CA ASP A 126 8.01 24.66 -9.14
C ASP A 126 7.62 25.76 -8.14
N ASN A 127 6.97 25.47 -7.01
CA ASN A 127 6.55 26.54 -6.07
C ASN A 127 6.43 26.16 -4.59
N THR A 128 7.16 25.16 -4.09
CA THR A 128 7.23 24.94 -2.62
C THR A 128 8.65 24.59 -2.22
N ILE A 129 9.43 25.58 -1.75
CA ILE A 129 10.61 25.58 -0.83
C ILE A 129 11.50 24.31 -0.79
N ARG A 130 11.52 23.51 -1.85
CA ARG A 130 12.32 22.29 -2.06
C ARG A 130 13.15 22.41 -3.33
N GLY A 131 12.72 23.21 -4.30
CA GLY A 131 13.53 23.59 -5.46
C GLY A 131 14.74 24.47 -5.10
N GLU A 132 14.80 24.98 -3.88
CA GLU A 132 15.92 25.80 -3.37
C GLU A 132 16.99 25.01 -2.62
N PHE A 133 16.79 23.70 -2.39
CA PHE A 133 17.75 22.85 -1.69
C PHE A 133 18.30 21.76 -2.64
N PRO A 134 19.51 21.96 -3.21
CA PRO A 134 20.14 21.02 -4.16
C PRO A 134 20.29 19.59 -3.63
N GLN A 135 20.25 19.41 -2.31
CA GLN A 135 20.41 18.11 -1.65
C GLN A 135 19.19 17.18 -1.83
N LEU A 136 17.98 17.72 -2.06
CA LEU A 136 16.76 16.91 -2.25
C LEU A 136 16.59 16.38 -3.68
N LEU A 137 17.45 16.81 -4.60
CA LEU A 137 17.51 16.34 -5.98
C LEU A 137 18.52 15.21 -6.16
N ASP A 138 19.33 14.91 -5.14
CA ASP A 138 20.32 13.84 -5.17
C ASP A 138 19.68 12.51 -4.72
N PRO A 139 19.61 11.49 -5.59
CA PRO A 139 19.04 10.18 -5.26
C PRO A 139 19.64 9.54 -4.02
N ASP A 140 20.95 9.76 -3.78
CA ASP A 140 21.67 9.21 -2.65
C ASP A 140 21.20 9.83 -1.31
N HIS A 141 20.76 11.09 -1.35
CA HIS A 141 20.27 11.80 -0.17
C HIS A 141 18.85 11.35 0.23
N ALA A 142 17.99 11.05 -0.75
CA ALA A 142 16.66 10.51 -0.47
C ALA A 142 16.72 9.14 0.21
N GLU A 143 17.68 8.30 -0.19
CA GLU A 143 17.91 7.00 0.43
C GLU A 143 18.43 7.13 1.87
N GLU A 144 19.29 8.12 2.12
CA GLU A 144 19.82 8.42 3.45
C GLU A 144 18.74 8.95 4.42
N VAL A 145 17.85 9.82 3.95
CA VAL A 145 16.70 10.31 4.74
C VAL A 145 15.72 9.18 5.06
N ASP A 146 15.47 8.28 4.10
CA ASP A 146 14.62 7.11 4.35
C ASP A 146 15.28 6.09 5.29
N ARG A 147 16.61 5.98 5.26
CA ARG A 147 17.38 5.17 6.22
C ARG A 147 17.29 5.78 7.63
N LEU A 148 17.49 7.09 7.77
CA LEU A 148 17.35 7.82 9.04
C LEU A 148 15.91 7.72 9.58
N ARG A 149 14.90 7.80 8.70
CA ARG A 149 13.49 7.67 9.10
C ARG A 149 13.20 6.28 9.65
N ARG A 150 13.69 5.22 9.00
CA ARG A 150 13.57 3.84 9.52
C ARG A 150 14.30 3.70 10.85
N TRP A 151 15.50 4.26 10.95
CA TRP A 151 16.30 4.20 12.17
C TRP A 151 15.62 4.88 13.38
N MET A 152 14.93 6.00 13.13
CA MET A 152 14.07 6.67 14.11
C MET A 152 12.83 5.84 14.48
N GLN A 153 12.16 5.23 13.50
CA GLN A 153 10.99 4.39 13.73
C GLN A 153 11.32 3.13 14.54
N ASP A 154 12.54 2.63 14.37
CA ASP A 154 13.10 1.53 15.14
C ASP A 154 13.57 1.98 16.56
N GLY A 155 13.41 3.26 16.90
CA GLY A 155 13.61 3.81 18.24
C GLY A 155 15.06 4.11 18.62
N HIS A 156 15.98 4.08 17.66
CA HIS A 156 17.40 4.28 17.92
C HIS A 156 17.84 5.75 17.99
N ILE A 157 17.08 6.64 17.35
CA ILE A 157 17.25 8.09 17.43
C ILE A 157 15.90 8.72 17.73
N SER A 158 15.91 9.77 18.53
CA SER A 158 14.71 10.55 18.82
C SER A 158 14.28 11.39 17.61
N HIS A 159 13.04 11.87 17.65
CA HIS A 159 12.53 12.76 16.62
C HIS A 159 13.37 14.04 16.47
N TYR A 160 13.91 14.56 17.57
CA TYR A 160 14.77 15.74 17.57
C TYR A 160 16.14 15.46 16.94
N GLU A 161 16.72 14.29 17.20
CA GLU A 161 17.99 13.87 16.59
C GLU A 161 17.83 13.61 15.09
N PHE A 162 16.67 13.08 14.68
CA PHE A 162 16.30 12.96 13.27
C PHE A 162 16.20 14.33 12.59
N ASP A 163 15.54 15.30 13.23
CA ASP A 163 15.42 16.67 12.70
C ASP A 163 16.77 17.41 12.65
N ASP A 164 17.68 17.13 13.59
CA ASP A 164 19.02 17.70 13.58
C ASP A 164 19.92 17.10 12.50
N ALA A 165 19.78 15.79 12.26
CA ALA A 165 20.52 15.03 11.24
C ALA A 165 19.95 15.20 9.82
N ASN A 166 18.69 15.65 9.70
CA ASN A 166 18.05 15.93 8.42
C ASN A 166 18.32 17.38 7.99
N PRO A 167 19.20 17.63 7.00
CA PRO A 167 19.54 19.00 6.57
C PRO A 167 18.39 19.72 5.85
N CYS A 168 17.28 19.03 5.56
CA CYS A 168 16.18 19.55 4.75
C CYS A 168 15.12 20.36 5.52
N TYR A 169 15.19 20.44 6.85
CA TYR A 169 14.31 21.31 7.61
C TYR A 169 14.98 22.67 7.84
N PRO A 170 14.37 23.79 7.42
CA PRO A 170 14.90 25.11 7.71
C PRO A 170 14.94 25.31 9.23
N LYS A 171 16.14 25.40 9.81
CA LYS A 171 16.37 25.65 11.25
C LYS A 171 16.07 27.11 11.66
N ALA A 172 15.12 27.77 10.99
CA ALA A 172 14.73 29.15 11.27
C ALA A 172 13.47 29.16 12.15
N GLY A 173 13.68 29.22 13.46
CA GLY A 173 12.63 29.23 14.48
C GLY A 173 13.16 29.28 15.91
N LYS A 174 14.18 30.11 16.16
CA LYS A 174 14.46 30.75 17.44
C LYS A 174 14.64 32.24 17.19
#